data_AF-A0A9Q3CYT3-F1
#
_entry.id   AF-A0A9Q3CYT3-F1
#
_cell.length_a   1.000
_cell.length_b   1.000
_cell.length_c   1.000
_cell.angle_alpha   90.00
_cell.angle_beta   90.00
_cell.angle_gamma   90.00
#
_symmetry.space_group_name_H-M   'P 1'
#
loop_
_entity.id
_entity.type
_entity.pdbx_description
1 polymer ?
#
loop_
_entity_poly.entity_id
_entity_poly.type
_entity_poly.pdbx_seq_one_letter_code
_entity_poly.pdbx_strand_id
1 'polypeptide(L)'
;MHSLHEDPKTYQQAMNCKFRNNWSKATQTKLENMEKPCVWSPTTIKSGEVEKPLSTTWLFKQKNDKDGNLSKLKAFLCIQGFHQTEGLDYRDIFSPTGRLTFLQLLLTLCHINKFPIKQMDVKCTFVNGKLDKDLYIKGPNGYSKFKPTKYSKLT
;
A
#
# COMPACT_ATOMS: atom_id res chain seq x y z
N MET A 1 -1.61 -21.96 12.66
CA MET A 1 -0.35 -21.90 11.88
C MET A 1 0.56 -20.89 12.56
N HIS A 2 1.50 -21.35 13.39
CA HIS A 2 2.48 -20.48 14.03
C HIS A 2 3.70 -20.34 13.13
N SER A 3 4.00 -19.12 12.70
CA SER A 3 5.30 -18.78 12.13
C SER A 3 6.37 -19.03 13.19
N LEU A 4 7.39 -19.83 12.88
CA LEU A 4 8.50 -20.17 13.78
C LEU A 4 9.33 -18.96 14.24
N HIS A 5 9.09 -17.78 13.67
CA HIS A 5 9.67 -16.51 14.06
C HIS A 5 8.64 -15.40 13.89
N GLU A 6 8.46 -14.55 14.90
CA GLU A 6 7.54 -13.40 14.84
C GLU A 6 7.95 -12.44 13.72
N ASP A 7 6.98 -11.91 12.97
CA ASP A 7 7.22 -10.95 11.90
C ASP A 7 7.71 -9.60 12.48
N PRO A 8 8.72 -8.95 11.86
CA PRO A 8 9.16 -7.64 12.30
C PRO A 8 8.01 -6.62 12.26
N LYS A 9 7.83 -5.87 13.35
CA LYS A 9 6.77 -4.85 13.44
C LYS A 9 7.25 -3.48 12.95
N THR A 10 8.57 -3.28 12.85
CA THR A 10 9.17 -2.01 12.41
C THR A 10 10.31 -2.24 11.41
N TYR A 11 10.61 -1.20 10.62
CA TYR A 11 11.74 -1.22 9.69
C TYR A 11 13.08 -1.50 10.42
N GLN A 12 13.29 -0.87 11.58
CA GLN A 12 14.47 -1.07 12.42
C GLN A 12 14.61 -2.55 12.84
N GLN A 13 13.53 -3.18 13.30
CA GLN A 13 13.52 -4.60 13.64
C GLN A 13 13.84 -5.48 12.43
N ALA A 14 13.28 -5.16 11.25
CA ALA A 14 13.55 -5.91 10.03
C ALA A 14 15.02 -5.82 9.59
N MET A 15 15.66 -4.66 9.77
CA MET A 15 17.07 -4.45 9.43
C MET A 15 18.04 -5.06 10.46
N ASN A 16 17.61 -5.27 11.71
CA ASN A 16 18.44 -5.82 12.78
C ASN A 16 18.23 -7.32 13.02
N CYS A 17 17.42 -8.01 12.20
CA CYS A 17 17.16 -9.44 12.34
C CYS A 17 18.05 -10.31 11.43
N LYS A 18 18.04 -11.62 11.67
CA LYS A 18 18.79 -12.62 10.87
C LYS A 18 18.50 -12.53 9.37
N PHE A 19 17.26 -12.18 9.00
CA PHE A 19 16.81 -12.08 7.61
C PHE A 19 16.98 -10.67 7.00
N ARG A 20 17.84 -9.81 7.56
CA ARG A 20 17.97 -8.39 7.13
C ARG A 20 18.16 -8.21 5.63
N ASN A 21 18.96 -9.06 4.99
CA ASN A 21 19.28 -8.92 3.57
C ASN A 21 18.05 -9.21 2.71
N ASN A 22 17.26 -10.21 3.09
CA ASN A 22 16.01 -10.55 2.42
C ASN A 22 14.95 -9.44 2.63
N TRP A 23 14.85 -8.88 3.84
CA TRP A 23 13.94 -7.77 4.11
C TRP A 23 14.33 -6.50 3.37
N SER A 24 15.63 -6.15 3.36
CA SER A 24 16.16 -5.03 2.60
C SER A 24 15.89 -5.16 1.10
N LYS A 25 16.06 -6.36 0.54
CA LYS A 25 15.71 -6.63 -0.86
C LYS A 25 14.20 -6.49 -1.11
N ALA A 26 13.37 -6.96 -0.17
CA ALA A 26 11.92 -6.84 -0.28
C ALA A 26 11.43 -5.38 -0.21
N THR A 27 12.00 -4.57 0.68
CA THR A 27 11.67 -3.13 0.80
C THR A 27 12.13 -2.38 -0.44
N GLN A 28 13.35 -2.64 -0.94
CA GLN A 28 13.86 -2.01 -2.15
C GLN A 28 13.01 -2.36 -3.38
N THR A 29 12.67 -3.64 -3.57
CA THR A 29 11.77 -4.07 -4.64
C THR A 29 10.41 -3.37 -4.56
N LYS A 30 9.88 -3.18 -3.35
CA LYS A 30 8.60 -2.47 -3.16
C LYS A 30 8.72 -1.00 -3.55
N LEU A 31 9.80 -0.32 -3.16
CA LEU A 31 10.06 1.08 -3.52
C LEU A 31 10.22 1.26 -5.04
N GLU A 32 11.01 0.41 -5.70
CA GLU A 32 11.19 0.44 -7.16
C GLU A 32 9.86 0.24 -7.91
N ASN A 33 9.00 -0.66 -7.42
CA ASN A 33 7.67 -0.86 -7.99
C ASN A 33 6.72 0.33 -7.80
N MET A 34 7.02 1.25 -6.87
CA MET A 34 6.25 2.48 -6.68
C MET A 34 6.87 3.66 -7.45
N GLU A 35 8.18 3.66 -7.67
CA GLU A 35 8.85 4.66 -8.52
C GLU A 35 8.50 4.51 -10.00
N LYS A 36 8.47 3.27 -10.52
CA LYS A 36 8.19 2.99 -11.94
C LYS A 36 6.88 3.60 -12.46
N PRO A 37 5.75 3.45 -11.76
CA PRO A 37 4.49 4.10 -12.15
C PRO A 37 4.37 5.55 -11.66
N CYS A 38 5.45 6.17 -11.14
CA CYS A 38 5.45 7.54 -10.61
C CYS A 38 4.36 7.81 -9.56
N VAL A 39 4.10 6.86 -8.65
CA VAL A 39 3.05 7.00 -7.60
C VAL A 39 3.25 8.23 -6.73
N TRP A 40 4.51 8.63 -6.56
CA TRP A 40 4.85 9.84 -5.82
C TRP A 40 5.96 10.61 -6.53
N SER A 41 5.93 11.93 -6.40
CA SER A 41 6.99 12.82 -6.88
C SER A 41 7.68 13.49 -5.68
N PRO A 42 9.02 13.40 -5.56
CA PRO A 42 9.76 14.10 -4.51
C PRO A 42 9.53 15.61 -4.63
N THR A 43 8.96 16.21 -3.59
CA THR A 43 8.63 17.64 -3.56
C THR A 43 9.24 18.30 -2.33
N THR A 44 9.90 19.43 -2.52
CA THR A 44 10.31 20.27 -1.40
C THR A 44 9.12 21.14 -1.03
N ILE A 45 8.52 20.89 0.13
CA ILE A 45 7.46 21.76 0.66
C ILE A 45 8.14 22.77 1.58
N LYS A 46 7.83 24.05 1.46
CA LYS A 46 8.34 25.04 2.43
C LYS A 46 7.71 24.76 3.78
N SER A 47 8.49 24.87 4.85
CA SER A 47 7.99 24.68 6.21
C SER A 47 6.77 25.58 6.44
N GLY A 48 5.59 25.00 6.67
CA GLY A 48 4.33 25.71 6.87
C GLY A 48 3.33 25.70 5.71
N GLU A 49 3.68 25.23 4.50
CA GLU A 49 2.74 25.16 3.36
C GLU A 49 1.80 23.94 3.42
N VAL A 50 2.14 22.90 4.18
CA VAL A 50 1.30 21.71 4.37
C VAL A 50 1.13 21.45 5.85
N GLU A 51 -0.11 21.58 6.33
CA GLU A 51 -0.40 21.50 7.76
C GLU A 51 -0.11 20.11 8.35
N LYS A 52 -0.39 19.01 7.62
CA LYS A 52 -0.29 17.63 8.16
C LYS A 52 0.03 16.58 7.08
N PRO A 53 1.31 16.31 6.78
CA PRO A 53 1.69 15.22 5.87
C PRO A 53 1.41 13.85 6.51
N LEU A 54 0.86 12.93 5.72
CA LEU A 54 0.55 11.57 6.15
C LEU A 54 1.83 10.80 6.44
N SER A 55 1.82 10.05 7.54
CA SER A 55 2.95 9.20 7.91
C SER A 55 2.93 7.89 7.12
N THR A 56 4.08 7.24 6.95
CA THR A 56 4.18 5.95 6.26
C THR A 56 4.74 4.88 7.21
N THR A 57 4.25 3.66 7.11
CA THR A 57 4.72 2.52 7.89
C THR A 57 4.98 1.29 7.02
N TRP A 58 5.87 0.43 7.49
CA TRP A 58 6.20 -0.84 6.84
C TRP A 58 5.47 -1.99 7.53
N LEU A 59 4.84 -2.85 6.73
CA LEU A 59 4.33 -4.14 7.19
C LEU A 59 5.18 -5.25 6.57
N PHE A 60 5.73 -6.10 7.43
CA PHE A 60 6.52 -7.25 7.02
C PHE A 60 5.71 -8.52 7.24
N LYS A 61 5.70 -9.41 6.24
CA LYS A 61 5.07 -10.73 6.35
C LYS A 61 5.94 -11.83 5.77
N GLN A 62 6.12 -12.87 6.57
CA GLN A 62 6.60 -14.16 6.10
C GLN A 62 5.48 -14.92 5.39
N LYS A 63 5.79 -15.47 4.22
CA LYS A 63 4.91 -16.37 3.49
C LYS A 63 5.53 -17.76 3.51
N ASN A 64 4.82 -18.68 4.14
CA ASN A 64 5.22 -20.08 4.19
C ASN A 64 4.62 -20.84 3.00
N ASP A 65 5.28 -21.92 2.59
CA ASP A 65 4.71 -22.88 1.66
C ASP A 65 3.68 -23.79 2.35
N LYS A 66 3.14 -24.76 1.61
CA LYS A 66 2.16 -25.73 2.13
C LYS A 66 2.75 -26.62 3.22
N ASP A 67 4.06 -26.82 3.19
CA ASP A 67 4.82 -27.67 4.11
C ASP A 67 5.30 -26.89 5.36
N GLY A 68 5.01 -25.59 5.43
CA GLY A 68 5.33 -24.72 6.56
C GLY A 68 6.72 -24.09 6.48
N ASN A 69 7.48 -24.34 5.42
CA ASN A 69 8.81 -23.75 5.23
C ASN A 69 8.71 -22.32 4.72
N LEU A 70 9.70 -21.50 5.08
CA LEU A 70 9.75 -20.11 4.65
C LEU A 70 9.97 -20.02 3.13
N SER A 71 8.93 -19.64 2.40
CA SER A 71 8.96 -19.53 0.94
C SER A 71 9.34 -18.13 0.48
N LYS A 72 8.75 -17.08 1.09
CA LYS A 72 8.96 -15.70 0.64
C LYS A 72 8.79 -14.68 1.76
N LEU A 73 9.64 -13.66 1.77
CA LEU A 73 9.49 -12.46 2.59
C LEU A 73 8.83 -11.35 1.78
N LYS A 74 7.77 -10.74 2.31
CA LYS A 74 7.06 -9.64 1.67
C LYS A 74 7.06 -8.40 2.54
N ALA A 75 7.52 -7.29 1.98
CA ALA A 75 7.41 -5.97 2.58
C ALA A 75 6.30 -5.18 1.88
N PHE A 76 5.42 -4.57 2.66
CA PHE A 76 4.37 -3.68 2.20
C PHE A 76 4.62 -2.30 2.79
N LEU A 77 4.45 -1.28 1.96
CA LEU A 77 4.44 0.09 2.40
C LEU A 77 2.99 0.55 2.50
N CYS A 78 2.63 1.10 3.66
CA CYS A 78 1.29 1.58 3.97
C CYS A 78 1.35 3.05 4.37
N ILE A 79 0.36 3.82 3.91
CA ILE A 79 0.15 5.19 4.34
C ILE A 79 -0.80 5.17 5.53
N GLN A 80 -0.43 5.87 6.59
CA GLN A 80 -1.22 6.02 7.80
C GLN A 80 -2.26 7.12 7.58
N GLY A 81 -3.41 6.75 7.02
CA GLY A 81 -4.51 7.65 6.68
C GLY A 81 -5.42 8.04 7.85
N PHE A 82 -5.11 7.64 9.08
CA PHE A 82 -6.01 7.75 10.25
C PHE A 82 -6.10 9.15 10.87
N HIS A 83 -5.94 10.22 10.08
CA HIS A 83 -6.10 11.60 10.53
C HIS A 83 -7.47 12.21 10.16
N GLN A 84 -8.38 11.41 9.61
CA GLN A 84 -9.73 11.85 9.29
C GLN A 84 -10.50 12.14 10.58
N THR A 85 -11.05 13.35 10.67
CA THR A 85 -11.90 13.75 11.79
C THR A 85 -13.36 13.45 11.41
N GLU A 86 -14.08 12.75 12.28
CA GLU A 86 -15.51 12.49 12.10
C GLU A 86 -16.26 13.83 11.96
N GLY A 87 -17.04 13.99 10.88
CA GLY A 87 -17.80 15.21 10.60
C GLY A 87 -17.14 16.22 9.64
N LEU A 88 -15.85 16.07 9.29
CA LEU A 88 -15.17 16.94 8.31
C LEU A 88 -14.88 16.22 6.99
N ASP A 89 -14.13 15.11 7.03
CA ASP A 89 -13.66 14.39 5.83
C ASP A 89 -14.09 12.90 5.83
N TYR A 90 -14.83 12.45 6.85
CA TYR A 90 -15.12 11.03 7.08
C TYR A 90 -16.18 10.45 6.13
N ARG A 91 -17.11 11.27 5.61
CA ARG A 91 -18.23 10.81 4.77
C ARG A 91 -17.93 10.78 3.28
N ASP A 92 -16.84 11.41 2.83
CA ASP A 92 -16.52 11.55 1.41
C ASP A 92 -15.65 10.42 0.84
N ILE A 93 -15.23 9.46 1.66
CA ILE A 93 -14.17 8.50 1.30
C ILE A 93 -14.66 7.07 1.46
N PHE A 94 -15.75 6.73 0.76
CA PHE A 94 -16.02 5.33 0.47
C PHE A 94 -15.32 4.97 -0.83
N SER A 95 -14.35 4.05 -0.76
CA SER A 95 -13.90 3.34 -1.96
C SER A 95 -15.14 2.82 -2.68
N PRO A 96 -15.35 3.12 -3.98
CA PRO A 96 -16.53 2.70 -4.73
C PRO A 96 -16.47 1.18 -4.94
N THR A 97 -16.73 0.46 -3.87
CA THR A 97 -16.76 -0.99 -3.85
C THR A 97 -18.15 -1.34 -4.35
N GLY A 98 -18.23 -1.90 -5.56
CA GLY A 98 -19.49 -2.32 -6.16
C GLY A 98 -20.31 -3.12 -5.15
N ARG A 99 -21.61 -2.81 -5.03
CA ARG A 99 -22.49 -3.52 -4.10
C ARG A 99 -22.53 -5.00 -4.50
N LEU A 100 -22.35 -5.90 -3.54
CA LEU A 100 -22.39 -7.35 -3.80
C LEU A 100 -23.71 -7.77 -4.47
N THR A 101 -24.81 -7.11 -4.10
CA THR A 101 -26.13 -7.32 -4.70
C THR A 101 -26.15 -7.01 -6.20
N PHE A 102 -25.44 -5.97 -6.66
CA PHE A 102 -25.32 -5.64 -8.07
C PHE A 102 -24.47 -6.67 -8.82
N LEU A 103 -23.38 -7.14 -8.21
CA LEU A 103 -22.56 -8.21 -8.79
C LEU A 103 -23.38 -9.50 -8.94
N GLN A 104 -24.15 -9.89 -7.92
CA GLN A 104 -25.03 -11.05 -7.99
C GLN A 104 -26.07 -10.92 -9.09
N LEU A 105 -26.73 -9.75 -9.20
CA LEU A 105 -27.68 -9.48 -10.28
C LEU A 105 -27.04 -9.63 -11.66
N LEU A 106 -25.84 -9.06 -11.85
CA LEU A 106 -25.10 -9.16 -13.11
C LEU A 106 -24.77 -10.62 -13.45
N LEU A 107 -24.29 -11.40 -12.47
CA LEU A 107 -23.99 -12.82 -12.65
C LEU A 107 -25.24 -13.64 -12.99
N THR A 108 -26.38 -13.36 -12.33
CA THR A 108 -27.67 -14.00 -12.62
C THR A 108 -28.13 -13.68 -14.05
N LEU A 109 -28.01 -12.44 -14.49
CA LEU A 109 -28.34 -12.05 -15.86
C LEU A 109 -27.43 -12.74 -16.88
N CYS A 110 -26.12 -12.78 -16.63
CA CYS A 110 -25.19 -13.51 -17.48
C CYS A 110 -25.54 -15.01 -17.57
N HIS A 111 -25.95 -15.62 -16.45
CA HIS A 111 -26.37 -17.01 -16.42
C HIS A 111 -27.64 -17.27 -17.25
N ILE A 112 -28.69 -16.45 -17.06
CA ILE A 112 -29.96 -16.57 -17.80
C ILE A 112 -29.73 -16.43 -19.30
N ASN A 113 -28.89 -15.47 -19.70
CA ASN A 113 -28.62 -15.19 -21.11
C ASN A 113 -27.45 -16.03 -21.69
N LYS A 114 -26.88 -16.95 -20.91
CA LYS A 114 -25.71 -17.79 -21.28
C LYS A 114 -24.50 -16.97 -21.78
N PHE A 115 -24.28 -15.80 -21.21
CA PHE A 115 -23.14 -14.97 -21.56
C PHE A 115 -21.84 -15.51 -20.96
N PRO A 116 -20.72 -15.52 -21.71
CA PRO A 116 -19.43 -15.91 -21.18
C PRO A 116 -18.93 -14.86 -20.16
N ILE A 117 -18.57 -15.32 -18.97
CA ILE A 117 -18.03 -14.47 -17.90
C ILE A 117 -16.51 -14.62 -17.89
N LYS A 118 -15.78 -13.50 -17.91
CA LYS A 118 -14.33 -13.47 -17.70
C LYS A 118 -14.01 -12.51 -16.56
N GLN A 119 -13.18 -12.97 -15.62
CA GLN A 119 -12.70 -12.15 -14.52
C GLN A 119 -11.28 -11.68 -14.83
N MET A 120 -11.02 -10.38 -14.61
CA MET A 120 -9.68 -9.81 -14.69
C MET A 120 -9.31 -9.23 -13.32
N ASP A 121 -8.30 -9.79 -12.69
CA ASP A 121 -7.69 -9.21 -11.49
C ASP A 121 -6.65 -8.17 -11.91
N VAL A 122 -6.98 -6.89 -11.70
CA VAL A 122 -6.09 -5.78 -12.03
C VAL A 122 -5.09 -5.61 -10.88
N LYS A 123 -3.82 -5.86 -11.17
CA LYS A 123 -2.75 -5.61 -10.19
C LYS A 123 -2.61 -4.11 -9.95
N CYS A 124 -2.55 -3.71 -8.68
CA CYS A 124 -2.26 -2.34 -8.26
C CYS A 124 -3.29 -1.29 -8.71
N THR A 125 -4.59 -1.57 -8.63
CA THR A 125 -5.66 -0.59 -8.96
C THR A 125 -5.53 0.73 -8.20
N PHE A 126 -5.03 0.70 -6.96
CA PHE A 126 -4.80 1.89 -6.14
C PHE A 126 -3.79 2.88 -6.74
N VAL A 127 -2.88 2.43 -7.60
CA VAL A 127 -1.87 3.27 -8.24
C VAL A 127 -2.43 4.06 -9.43
N ASN A 128 -3.54 3.58 -10.01
CA ASN A 128 -4.12 4.18 -11.20
C ASN A 128 -5.32 5.09 -10.90
N GLY A 129 -5.68 5.24 -9.61
CA GLY A 129 -6.76 6.14 -9.20
C GLY A 129 -6.24 7.58 -9.16
N LYS A 130 -6.97 8.50 -9.80
CA LYS A 130 -6.69 9.93 -9.62
C LYS A 130 -7.10 10.34 -8.21
N LEU A 131 -6.26 11.13 -7.56
CA LEU A 131 -6.58 11.72 -6.26
C LEU A 131 -7.30 13.04 -6.47
N ASP A 132 -8.45 13.21 -5.81
CA ASP A 132 -9.23 14.46 -5.85
C ASP A 132 -8.59 15.58 -5.01
N LYS A 133 -7.70 15.21 -4.07
CA LYS A 133 -6.98 16.13 -3.19
C LYS A 133 -5.48 15.87 -3.25
N ASP A 134 -4.70 16.95 -3.15
CA ASP A 134 -3.24 16.88 -3.04
C ASP A 134 -2.85 16.26 -1.68
N LEU A 135 -2.37 15.02 -1.71
CA LEU A 135 -1.92 14.30 -0.53
C LEU A 135 -0.40 14.26 -0.47
N TYR A 136 0.14 14.62 0.68
CA TYR A 136 1.58 14.60 0.94
C TYR A 136 1.93 13.53 1.96
N ILE A 137 2.99 12.76 1.67
CA ILE A 137 3.49 11.71 2.56
C ILE A 137 4.89 12.05 3.08
N LYS A 138 5.16 11.64 4.32
CA LYS A 138 6.52 11.56 4.85
C LYS A 138 7.28 10.41 4.18
N GLY A 139 8.59 10.58 4.05
CA GLY A 139 9.44 9.57 3.43
C GLY A 139 9.45 8.24 4.18
N PRO A 140 9.32 7.10 3.47
CA PRO A 140 9.44 5.81 4.11
C PRO A 140 10.88 5.55 4.56
N ASN A 141 11.02 4.92 5.72
CA ASN A 141 12.32 4.47 6.22
C ASN A 141 12.99 3.54 5.19
N GLY A 142 14.30 3.73 4.99
CA GLY A 142 15.09 2.95 4.04
C GLY A 142 15.15 3.50 2.62
N TYR A 143 14.47 4.62 2.35
CA TYR A 143 14.47 5.23 1.03
C TYR A 143 15.38 6.47 0.99
N SER A 144 16.56 6.30 0.41
CA SER A 144 17.66 7.29 0.41
C SER A 144 17.37 8.59 -0.36
N LYS A 145 16.36 8.61 -1.23
CA LYS A 145 15.99 9.78 -2.02
C LYS A 145 15.17 10.81 -1.22
N PHE A 146 14.64 10.45 -0.05
CA PHE A 146 14.02 11.41 0.88
C PHE A 146 15.09 12.01 1.80
N LYS A 147 15.37 13.30 1.63
CA LYS A 147 16.06 14.11 2.64
C LYS A 147 15.03 14.57 3.68
N PRO A 148 15.43 14.89 4.94
CA PRO A 148 14.50 15.23 6.03
C PRO A 148 13.57 16.43 5.77
N THR A 149 13.89 17.27 4.78
CA THR A 149 13.08 18.42 4.32
C THR A 149 12.19 18.12 3.11
N LYS A 150 12.14 16.87 2.64
CA LYS A 150 11.40 16.46 1.44
C LYS A 150 10.17 15.66 1.81
N TYR A 151 9.03 16.10 1.33
CA TYR A 151 7.80 15.33 1.32
C TYR A 151 7.61 14.78 -0.09
N SER A 152 6.65 13.89 -0.30
CA SER A 152 6.26 13.55 -1.66
C SER A 152 4.78 13.73 -1.85
N LYS A 153 4.43 14.33 -2.99
CA LYS A 153 3.06 14.46 -3.45
C LYS A 153 2.66 13.13 -4.08
N LEU A 154 1.54 12.57 -3.63
CA LEU A 154 0.91 11.43 -4.29
C LEU A 154 0.24 11.94 -5.58
N THR A 155 0.42 11.18 -6.67
CA THR A 155 -0.04 11.56 -8.02
C THR A 155 -1.12 10.61 -8.48
#